data_AF-A0A8H5D5V0-F1
#
_entry.id   AF-A0A8H5D5V0-F1
#
_cell.length_a   1.000
_cell.length_b   1.000
_cell.length_c   1.000
_cell.angle_alpha   90.00
_cell.angle_beta   90.00
_cell.angle_gamma   90.00
#
_symmetry.space_group_name_H-M   'P 1'
#
loop_
_entity.id
_entity.type
_entity.pdbx_description
1 polymer ?
#
loop_
_entity_poly.entity_id
_entity_poly.type
_entity_poly.pdbx_seq_one_letter_code
_entity_poly.pdbx_strand_id
1 'polypeptide(L)'
;MYLAAAALKCTTNLVGLDISGLNHLLSLLAKTSFPRLAEAKLPYAPSLTTFLQTNRQLLKAIIIEGSAVTPDLLSSSSRHFTNVQLPELQAFVGSCNIIPHVIPGSQVQYLTICWEPECERLEEIMRCVAQSRRGVLGMDNLVLGWNPALLNVIADFMPRIERLRIRNVCPLSNGEMIESYMLYLEEGLHKFEQLHTLAITLLFNPYEYHLEDLDHEYDLLRRWGSLVPTLMVCTLPSMTRWMRVRESHWFPFVDPKDDPYKKLKVHWLFRGFKNGTYPKELFAMISGGINFEDVEPLVHIDDYLEDEEDDFGEDGDGQEEEADSGWDWEDGGPGGVDWHEGDSDETSDWEDTDEDGDLDWVDGNTVD
;
A
#
# COMPACT_ATOMS: atom_id res chain seq x y z
N MET A 1 -19.34 -15.93 -25.64
CA MET A 1 -18.10 -15.23 -26.02
C MET A 1 -18.19 -14.45 -27.33
N TYR A 2 -18.52 -15.05 -28.49
CA TYR A 2 -18.59 -14.31 -29.77
C TYR A 2 -19.55 -13.11 -29.78
N LEU A 3 -20.75 -13.27 -29.19
CA LEU A 3 -21.72 -12.17 -29.10
C LEU A 3 -21.18 -11.00 -28.26
N ALA A 4 -20.53 -11.29 -27.13
CA ALA A 4 -19.90 -10.27 -26.28
C ALA A 4 -18.77 -9.55 -27.03
N ALA A 5 -17.93 -10.28 -27.76
CA ALA A 5 -16.88 -9.69 -28.59
C ALA A 5 -17.46 -8.79 -29.71
N ALA A 6 -18.56 -9.21 -30.34
CA ALA A 6 -19.25 -8.42 -31.36
C ALA A 6 -19.86 -7.14 -30.76
N ALA A 7 -20.49 -7.24 -29.59
CA ALA A 7 -21.03 -6.09 -28.88
C ALA A 7 -19.92 -5.08 -28.53
N LEU A 8 -18.81 -5.56 -27.93
CA LEU A 8 -17.65 -4.73 -27.58
C LEU A 8 -17.04 -4.05 -28.81
N LYS A 9 -16.92 -4.75 -29.94
CA LYS A 9 -16.43 -4.17 -31.22
C LYS A 9 -17.26 -3.00 -31.72
N CYS A 10 -18.54 -2.94 -31.37
CA CYS A 10 -19.43 -1.84 -31.74
C CYS A 10 -19.39 -0.66 -30.75
N THR A 11 -18.71 -0.80 -29.60
CA THR A 11 -18.60 0.28 -28.60
C THR A 11 -17.54 1.30 -28.99
N THR A 12 -17.93 2.58 -29.06
CA THR A 12 -17.02 3.69 -29.41
C THR A 12 -16.59 4.52 -28.21
N ASN A 13 -17.31 4.40 -27.09
CA ASN A 13 -17.11 5.18 -25.86
C ASN A 13 -16.57 4.33 -24.70
N LEU A 14 -15.97 3.18 -24.99
CA LEU A 14 -15.38 2.33 -23.96
C LEU A 14 -14.11 2.98 -23.40
N VAL A 15 -14.13 3.34 -22.11
CA VAL A 15 -12.99 3.97 -21.40
C VAL A 15 -12.21 2.94 -20.59
N GLY A 16 -12.91 2.02 -19.93
CA GLY A 16 -12.34 0.90 -19.19
C GLY A 16 -12.79 -0.44 -19.78
N LEU A 17 -11.90 -1.41 -19.80
CA LEU A 17 -12.21 -2.79 -20.18
C LEU A 17 -11.70 -3.74 -19.09
N ASP A 18 -12.62 -4.41 -18.42
CA ASP A 18 -12.29 -5.54 -17.56
C ASP A 18 -12.75 -6.85 -18.20
N ILE A 19 -11.78 -7.69 -18.54
CA ILE A 19 -11.99 -9.04 -19.02
C ILE A 19 -11.08 -10.03 -18.28
N SER A 20 -10.75 -9.74 -17.01
CA SER A 20 -10.07 -10.68 -16.11
C SER A 20 -10.72 -12.06 -16.17
N GLY A 21 -9.90 -13.12 -16.19
CA GLY A 21 -10.38 -14.51 -16.35
C GLY A 21 -10.96 -14.90 -17.73
N LEU A 22 -11.18 -13.96 -18.67
CA LEU A 22 -11.81 -14.24 -19.96
C LEU A 22 -10.78 -14.38 -21.11
N ASN A 23 -9.84 -15.32 -20.99
CA ASN A 23 -8.77 -15.58 -21.98
C ASN A 23 -9.24 -15.63 -23.43
N HIS A 24 -10.36 -16.32 -23.69
CA HIS A 24 -10.93 -16.44 -25.03
C HIS A 24 -11.53 -15.14 -25.57
N LEU A 25 -11.94 -14.21 -24.70
CA LEU A 25 -12.43 -12.90 -25.15
C LEU A 25 -11.29 -12.05 -25.69
N LEU A 26 -10.15 -12.05 -24.99
CA LEU A 26 -8.96 -11.29 -25.39
C LEU A 26 -8.50 -11.67 -26.80
N SER A 27 -8.54 -12.96 -27.16
CA SER A 27 -8.16 -13.40 -28.50
C SER A 27 -9.11 -12.89 -29.60
N LEU A 28 -10.41 -12.81 -29.32
CA LEU A 28 -11.41 -12.25 -30.23
C LEU A 28 -11.31 -10.73 -30.37
N LEU A 29 -10.80 -10.06 -29.34
CA LEU A 29 -10.64 -8.60 -29.28
C LEU A 29 -9.24 -8.12 -29.68
N ALA A 30 -8.27 -9.01 -29.86
CA ALA A 30 -6.85 -8.70 -30.04
C ALA A 30 -6.53 -7.62 -31.10
N LYS A 31 -7.31 -7.58 -32.18
CA LYS A 31 -7.16 -6.62 -33.30
C LYS A 31 -8.21 -5.49 -33.29
N THR A 32 -8.99 -5.39 -32.22
CA THR A 32 -10.04 -4.39 -32.08
C THR A 32 -9.43 -3.12 -31.50
N SER A 33 -9.65 -2.00 -32.18
CA SER A 33 -9.24 -0.68 -31.71
C SER A 33 -10.37 -0.05 -30.92
N PHE A 34 -10.06 0.39 -29.71
CA PHE A 34 -10.96 1.11 -28.83
C PHE A 34 -10.43 2.55 -28.67
N PRO A 35 -11.01 3.53 -29.39
CA PRO A 35 -10.44 4.87 -29.54
C PRO A 35 -10.52 5.73 -28.27
N ARG A 36 -11.09 5.22 -27.17
CA ARG A 36 -11.18 5.91 -25.88
C ARG A 36 -10.70 5.05 -24.71
N LEU A 37 -10.13 3.88 -24.98
CA LEU A 37 -9.72 2.94 -23.94
C LEU A 37 -8.47 3.47 -23.23
N ALA A 38 -8.67 3.88 -21.99
CA ALA A 38 -7.62 4.38 -21.10
C ALA A 38 -7.18 3.30 -20.09
N GLU A 39 -8.08 2.40 -19.72
CA GLU A 39 -7.84 1.44 -18.63
C GLU A 39 -8.20 0.03 -19.07
N ALA A 40 -7.34 -0.93 -18.74
CA ALA A 40 -7.59 -2.31 -19.12
C ALA A 40 -7.12 -3.30 -18.04
N LYS A 41 -8.03 -4.18 -17.61
CA LYS A 41 -7.74 -5.35 -16.80
C LYS A 41 -7.87 -6.60 -17.66
N LEU A 42 -6.73 -7.24 -17.93
CA LEU A 42 -6.55 -8.23 -18.97
C LEU A 42 -5.93 -9.51 -18.40
N PRO A 43 -6.32 -10.70 -18.89
CA PRO A 43 -5.64 -11.92 -18.50
C PRO A 43 -4.35 -12.07 -19.31
N TYR A 44 -3.34 -12.73 -18.72
CA TYR A 44 -2.12 -13.08 -19.44
C TYR A 44 -2.39 -14.17 -20.49
N ALA A 45 -2.35 -13.81 -21.78
CA ALA A 45 -2.59 -14.72 -22.90
C ALA A 45 -1.77 -14.35 -24.14
N PRO A 46 -1.55 -15.27 -25.10
CA PRO A 46 -0.75 -15.01 -26.31
C PRO A 46 -1.23 -13.81 -27.14
N SER A 47 -2.54 -13.51 -27.12
CA SER A 47 -3.13 -12.37 -27.82
C SER A 47 -2.93 -11.02 -27.13
N LEU A 48 -2.42 -11.00 -25.91
CA LEU A 48 -2.23 -9.80 -25.10
C LEU A 48 -1.35 -8.77 -25.82
N THR A 49 -0.20 -9.20 -26.34
CA THR A 49 0.72 -8.35 -27.11
C THR A 49 0.01 -7.63 -28.26
N THR A 50 -0.79 -8.36 -29.06
CA THR A 50 -1.51 -7.79 -30.20
C THR A 50 -2.57 -6.79 -29.75
N PHE A 51 -3.27 -7.09 -28.66
CA PHE A 51 -4.25 -6.19 -28.05
C PHE A 51 -3.60 -4.88 -27.60
N LEU A 52 -2.50 -4.97 -26.85
CA LEU A 52 -1.76 -3.81 -26.36
C LEU A 52 -1.20 -2.96 -27.51
N GLN A 53 -0.62 -3.59 -28.54
CA GLN A 53 -0.14 -2.89 -29.73
C GLN A 53 -1.25 -2.14 -30.46
N THR A 54 -2.45 -2.72 -30.52
CA THR A 54 -3.62 -2.09 -31.18
C THR A 54 -4.13 -0.87 -30.41
N ASN A 55 -4.03 -0.87 -29.08
CA ASN A 55 -4.62 0.16 -28.20
C ASN A 55 -3.57 1.07 -27.51
N ARG A 56 -2.30 0.98 -27.91
CA ARG A 56 -1.15 1.59 -27.21
C ARG A 56 -1.17 3.11 -26.97
N GLN A 57 -1.90 3.87 -27.77
CA GLN A 57 -1.81 5.34 -27.77
C GLN A 57 -2.54 5.99 -26.60
N LEU A 58 -3.48 5.28 -25.97
CA LEU A 58 -4.38 5.87 -24.97
C LEU A 58 -4.35 5.15 -23.62
N LEU A 59 -3.75 3.96 -23.55
CA LEU A 59 -3.69 3.17 -22.32
C LEU A 59 -2.84 3.90 -21.27
N LYS A 60 -3.49 4.28 -20.18
CA LYS A 60 -2.92 4.93 -18.99
C LYS A 60 -2.75 3.99 -17.82
N ALA A 61 -3.64 3.01 -17.66
CA ALA A 61 -3.54 2.01 -16.59
C ALA A 61 -3.79 0.61 -17.14
N ILE A 62 -2.94 -0.33 -16.74
CA ILE A 62 -3.10 -1.73 -17.14
C ILE A 62 -2.89 -2.64 -15.94
N ILE A 63 -3.81 -3.58 -15.77
CA ILE A 63 -3.68 -4.71 -14.87
C ILE A 63 -3.60 -5.98 -15.72
N ILE A 64 -2.51 -6.73 -15.60
CA ILE A 64 -2.33 -8.01 -16.26
C ILE A 64 -2.36 -9.09 -15.20
N GLU A 65 -3.46 -9.80 -15.12
CA GLU A 65 -3.59 -10.93 -14.20
C GLU A 65 -2.71 -12.08 -14.68
N GLY A 66 -1.87 -12.59 -13.78
CA GLY A 66 -1.15 -13.83 -13.99
C GLY A 66 -2.13 -15.00 -14.11
N SER A 67 -1.74 -16.03 -14.85
CA SER A 67 -2.48 -17.30 -14.83
C SER A 67 -2.44 -17.84 -13.40
N ALA A 68 -3.57 -17.80 -12.68
CA ALA A 68 -3.73 -18.51 -11.40
C ALA A 68 -3.48 -20.03 -11.56
N VAL A 69 -3.47 -20.51 -12.81
CA VAL A 69 -3.26 -21.89 -13.18
C VAL A 69 -1.77 -22.13 -13.43
N THR A 70 -1.15 -22.70 -12.39
CA THR A 70 0.14 -23.41 -12.33
C THR A 70 1.43 -22.63 -12.66
N PRO A 71 2.37 -22.51 -11.69
CA PRO A 71 3.70 -21.91 -11.88
C PRO A 71 4.49 -22.48 -13.07
N ASP A 72 4.32 -23.78 -13.35
CA ASP A 72 5.04 -24.49 -14.42
C ASP A 72 4.70 -23.99 -15.84
N LEU A 73 3.56 -23.32 -16.03
CA LEU A 73 3.18 -22.76 -17.34
C LEU A 73 3.70 -21.32 -17.55
N LEU A 74 4.10 -20.61 -16.50
CA LEU A 74 4.59 -19.24 -16.59
C LEU A 74 5.98 -19.18 -17.24
N SER A 75 6.86 -20.12 -16.90
CA SER A 75 8.23 -20.16 -17.40
C SER A 75 8.34 -20.46 -18.91
N SER A 76 7.35 -21.15 -19.50
CA SER A 76 7.30 -21.40 -20.96
C SER A 76 6.58 -20.30 -21.75
N SER A 77 5.61 -19.61 -21.13
CA SER A 77 4.76 -18.62 -21.80
C SER A 77 5.38 -17.22 -21.90
N SER A 78 6.43 -16.91 -21.14
CA SER A 78 7.20 -15.65 -21.28
C SER A 78 7.84 -15.46 -22.66
N ARG A 79 8.10 -16.55 -23.40
CA ARG A 79 8.75 -16.52 -24.72
C ARG A 79 7.92 -15.86 -25.83
N HIS A 80 6.63 -15.64 -25.61
CA HIS A 80 5.72 -15.13 -26.65
C HIS A 80 5.39 -13.65 -26.50
N PHE A 81 5.80 -13.00 -25.42
CA PHE A 81 5.58 -11.57 -25.24
C PHE A 81 6.66 -10.79 -26.00
N THR A 82 6.24 -9.81 -26.81
CA THR A 82 7.17 -8.94 -27.55
C THR A 82 7.08 -7.52 -27.04
N ASN A 83 8.10 -6.72 -27.29
CA ASN A 83 8.16 -5.34 -26.81
C ASN A 83 6.96 -4.53 -27.34
N VAL A 84 6.26 -3.86 -26.43
CA VAL A 84 5.15 -2.96 -26.72
C VAL A 84 5.42 -1.60 -26.08
N GLN A 85 5.50 -0.56 -26.91
CA GLN A 85 5.63 0.80 -26.40
C GLN A 85 4.27 1.35 -26.01
N LEU A 86 4.09 1.66 -24.74
CA LEU A 86 2.89 2.30 -24.17
C LEU A 86 3.25 3.70 -23.63
N PRO A 87 3.33 4.72 -24.50
CA PRO A 87 3.89 6.03 -24.15
C PRO A 87 3.07 6.79 -23.11
N GLU A 88 1.77 6.52 -22.98
CA GLU A 88 0.86 7.19 -22.03
C GLU A 88 0.60 6.36 -20.76
N LEU A 89 1.25 5.20 -20.60
CA LEU A 89 1.06 4.33 -19.43
C LEU A 89 1.61 5.02 -18.18
N GLN A 90 0.77 5.15 -17.15
CA GLN A 90 1.03 5.80 -15.86
C GLN A 90 1.00 4.82 -14.69
N ALA A 91 0.15 3.79 -14.77
CA ALA A 91 0.02 2.75 -13.76
C ALA A 91 0.09 1.36 -14.38
N PHE A 92 0.79 0.44 -13.71
CA PHE A 92 0.90 -0.95 -14.16
C PHE A 92 0.84 -1.94 -13.00
N VAL A 93 0.05 -2.98 -13.16
CA VAL A 93 -0.01 -4.14 -12.26
C VAL A 93 0.23 -5.40 -13.08
N GLY A 94 1.16 -6.25 -12.67
CA GLY A 94 1.36 -7.54 -13.34
C GLY A 94 2.66 -8.26 -12.98
N SER A 95 2.92 -9.36 -13.69
CA SER A 95 4.14 -10.16 -13.50
C SER A 95 5.40 -9.38 -13.84
N CYS A 96 6.45 -9.60 -13.04
CA CYS A 96 7.79 -9.06 -13.27
C CYS A 96 8.36 -9.39 -14.66
N ASN A 97 7.92 -10.49 -15.29
CA ASN A 97 8.35 -10.90 -16.63
C ASN A 97 7.85 -10.00 -17.77
N ILE A 98 6.80 -9.22 -17.54
CA ILE A 98 6.21 -8.34 -18.57
C ILE A 98 6.90 -6.97 -18.57
N ILE A 99 7.52 -6.58 -17.45
CA ILE A 99 8.13 -5.27 -17.25
C ILE A 99 9.12 -4.90 -18.35
N PRO A 100 10.10 -5.76 -18.74
CA PRO A 100 11.08 -5.44 -19.78
C PRO A 100 10.45 -5.09 -21.14
N HIS A 101 9.21 -5.53 -21.38
CA HIS A 101 8.53 -5.37 -22.65
C HIS A 101 7.59 -4.17 -22.71
N VAL A 102 7.14 -3.67 -21.55
CA VAL A 102 6.06 -2.66 -21.46
C VAL A 102 6.53 -1.35 -20.83
N ILE A 103 7.39 -1.40 -19.82
CA ILE A 103 7.75 -0.23 -19.02
C ILE A 103 8.79 0.69 -19.69
N PRO A 104 9.84 0.19 -20.39
CA PRO A 104 10.83 1.06 -21.01
C PRO A 104 10.23 2.13 -21.93
N GLY A 105 10.49 3.40 -21.63
CA GLY A 105 10.00 4.55 -22.40
C GLY A 105 8.53 4.92 -22.17
N SER A 106 7.85 4.29 -21.22
CA SER A 106 6.50 4.69 -20.74
C SER A 106 6.56 5.91 -19.80
N GLN A 107 5.42 6.34 -19.25
CA GLN A 107 5.32 7.40 -18.24
C GLN A 107 4.92 6.85 -16.86
N VAL A 108 5.25 5.58 -16.58
CA VAL A 108 4.78 4.89 -15.37
C VAL A 108 5.33 5.55 -14.12
N GLN A 109 4.42 5.85 -13.20
CA GLN A 109 4.69 6.43 -11.88
C GLN A 109 4.36 5.46 -10.75
N TYR A 110 3.39 4.55 -10.96
CA TYR A 110 2.93 3.58 -9.97
C TYR A 110 2.99 2.16 -10.51
N LEU A 111 3.62 1.27 -9.75
CA LEU A 111 3.83 -0.13 -10.11
C LEU A 111 3.33 -1.06 -9.02
N THR A 112 2.65 -2.12 -9.42
CA THR A 112 2.45 -3.30 -8.59
C THR A 112 3.04 -4.51 -9.30
N ILE A 113 4.10 -5.07 -8.75
CA ILE A 113 4.89 -6.15 -9.37
C ILE A 113 4.60 -7.45 -8.64
N CYS A 114 4.09 -8.44 -9.36
CA CYS A 114 4.01 -9.82 -8.89
C CYS A 114 5.33 -10.52 -9.23
N TRP A 115 6.12 -10.83 -8.21
CA TRP A 115 7.41 -11.47 -8.36
C TRP A 115 7.29 -12.98 -8.46
N GLU A 116 8.05 -13.55 -9.39
CA GLU A 116 8.29 -15.00 -9.41
C GLU A 116 9.25 -15.38 -8.27
N PRO A 117 9.10 -16.58 -7.68
CA PRO A 117 10.07 -17.10 -6.73
C PRO A 117 11.46 -17.13 -7.36
N GLU A 118 12.48 -16.74 -6.60
CA GLU A 118 13.88 -16.83 -7.02
C GLU A 118 14.20 -16.09 -8.34
N CYS A 119 13.54 -14.96 -8.61
CA CYS A 119 13.76 -14.19 -9.83
C CYS A 119 15.22 -13.73 -9.99
N GLU A 120 16.01 -14.45 -10.80
CA GLU A 120 17.43 -14.15 -11.07
C GLU A 120 17.64 -12.86 -11.87
N ARG A 121 16.58 -12.34 -12.51
CA ARG A 121 16.61 -11.16 -13.40
C ARG A 121 16.25 -9.86 -12.69
N LEU A 122 16.28 -9.84 -11.37
CA LEU A 122 15.88 -8.71 -10.54
C LEU A 122 16.53 -7.38 -10.99
N GLU A 123 17.85 -7.35 -11.18
CA GLU A 123 18.56 -6.14 -11.65
C GLU A 123 18.19 -5.73 -13.07
N GLU A 124 17.97 -6.70 -13.97
CA GLU A 124 17.55 -6.42 -15.35
C GLU A 124 16.17 -5.75 -15.36
N ILE A 125 15.23 -6.32 -14.60
CA ILE A 125 13.88 -5.81 -14.47
C ILE A 125 13.91 -4.40 -13.88
N MET A 126 14.67 -4.16 -12.81
CA MET A 126 14.78 -2.83 -12.20
C MET A 126 15.44 -1.80 -13.11
N ARG A 127 16.43 -2.21 -13.90
CA ARG A 127 17.00 -1.36 -14.96
C ARG A 127 15.96 -0.97 -16.00
N CYS A 128 15.04 -1.86 -16.36
CA CYS A 128 13.92 -1.54 -17.26
C CYS A 128 12.90 -0.59 -16.60
N VAL A 129 12.62 -0.76 -15.31
CA VAL A 129 11.74 0.15 -14.55
C VAL A 129 12.32 1.58 -14.53
N ALA A 130 13.61 1.71 -14.27
CA ALA A 130 14.33 2.99 -14.26
C ALA A 130 14.33 3.71 -15.63
N GLN A 131 13.93 3.04 -16.72
CA GLN A 131 13.76 3.63 -18.05
C GLN A 131 12.38 4.26 -18.28
N SER A 132 11.51 4.35 -17.25
CA SER A 132 10.30 5.17 -17.30
C SER A 132 10.65 6.66 -17.45
N ARG A 133 9.91 7.40 -18.27
CA ARG A 133 10.19 8.82 -18.58
C ARG A 133 9.91 9.78 -17.42
N ARG A 134 8.97 9.43 -16.52
CA ARG A 134 8.58 10.30 -15.39
C ARG A 134 9.24 9.92 -14.07
N GLY A 135 9.99 8.83 -14.02
CA GLY A 135 10.43 8.22 -12.76
C GLY A 135 9.26 7.54 -12.02
N VAL A 136 9.56 6.46 -11.33
CA VAL A 136 8.56 5.73 -10.52
C VAL A 136 8.54 6.32 -9.11
N LEU A 137 7.36 6.76 -8.67
CA LEU A 137 7.12 7.34 -7.36
C LEU A 137 6.64 6.30 -6.35
N GLY A 138 5.84 5.33 -6.81
CA GLY A 138 5.27 4.28 -5.98
C GLY A 138 5.50 2.88 -6.53
N MET A 139 5.90 1.96 -5.67
CA MET A 139 6.07 0.54 -6.01
C MET A 139 5.50 -0.35 -4.92
N ASP A 140 4.65 -1.29 -5.32
CA ASP A 140 4.10 -2.35 -4.49
C ASP A 140 4.60 -3.70 -5.02
N ASN A 141 5.22 -4.49 -4.14
CA ASN A 141 5.88 -5.74 -4.51
C ASN A 141 5.14 -6.89 -3.83
N LEU A 142 4.48 -7.73 -4.62
CA LEU A 142 3.96 -9.01 -4.12
C LEU A 142 5.03 -10.07 -4.31
N VAL A 143 5.55 -10.60 -3.19
CA VAL A 143 6.65 -11.56 -3.18
C VAL A 143 6.20 -12.88 -2.56
N LEU A 144 6.60 -14.00 -3.15
CA LEU A 144 6.40 -15.33 -2.56
C LEU A 144 7.63 -15.68 -1.69
N GLY A 145 7.68 -15.06 -0.51
CA GLY A 145 8.80 -15.20 0.43
C GLY A 145 9.72 -13.98 0.46
N TRP A 146 10.51 -13.88 1.53
CA TRP A 146 11.43 -12.78 1.75
C TRP A 146 12.61 -12.84 0.78
N ASN A 147 12.84 -11.75 0.05
CA ASN A 147 13.99 -11.60 -0.83
C ASN A 147 14.87 -10.42 -0.35
N PRO A 148 15.96 -10.67 0.39
CA PRO A 148 16.84 -9.63 0.90
C PRO A 148 17.50 -8.76 -0.18
N ALA A 149 17.67 -9.30 -1.40
CA ALA A 149 18.27 -8.55 -2.50
C ALA A 149 17.33 -7.51 -3.10
N LEU A 150 16.00 -7.72 -3.00
CA LEU A 150 14.98 -6.89 -3.65
C LEU A 150 15.13 -5.41 -3.29
N LEU A 151 15.23 -5.11 -2.00
CA LEU A 151 15.31 -3.73 -1.52
C LEU A 151 16.57 -3.03 -2.02
N ASN A 152 17.72 -3.70 -1.92
CA ASN A 152 18.99 -3.15 -2.34
C ASN A 152 18.98 -2.82 -3.83
N VAL A 153 18.44 -3.72 -4.66
CA VAL A 153 18.31 -3.46 -6.10
C VAL A 153 17.33 -2.32 -6.38
N ILE A 154 16.18 -2.27 -5.70
CA ILE A 154 15.24 -1.14 -5.84
C ILE A 154 15.94 0.18 -5.49
N ALA A 155 16.66 0.23 -4.38
CA ALA A 155 17.36 1.43 -3.94
C ALA A 155 18.46 1.88 -4.93
N ASP A 156 19.20 0.93 -5.51
CA ASP A 156 20.27 1.23 -6.46
C ASP A 156 19.75 1.82 -7.79
N PHE A 157 18.55 1.40 -8.23
CA PHE A 157 17.94 1.87 -9.49
C PHE A 157 16.92 3.00 -9.33
N MET A 158 16.29 3.14 -8.16
CA MET A 158 15.24 4.13 -7.87
C MET A 158 15.41 4.73 -6.47
N PRO A 159 16.52 5.45 -6.20
CA PRO A 159 16.76 6.04 -4.88
C PRO A 159 15.73 7.11 -4.50
N ARG A 160 15.01 7.67 -5.48
CA ARG A 160 13.99 8.72 -5.29
C ARG A 160 12.56 8.21 -5.22
N ILE A 161 12.36 6.91 -5.01
CA ILE A 161 11.02 6.38 -4.78
C ILE A 161 10.43 6.98 -3.50
N GLU A 162 9.14 7.33 -3.53
CA GLU A 162 8.45 7.95 -2.40
C GLU A 162 7.66 6.94 -1.57
N ARG A 163 7.05 5.96 -2.25
CA ARG A 163 6.17 4.96 -1.64
C ARG A 163 6.65 3.57 -2.02
N LEU A 164 7.10 2.78 -1.03
CA LEU A 164 7.51 1.40 -1.24
C LEU A 164 6.66 0.46 -0.37
N ARG A 165 6.04 -0.53 -0.99
CA ARG A 165 5.32 -1.59 -0.32
C ARG A 165 5.90 -2.95 -0.70
N ILE A 166 6.03 -3.84 0.27
CA ILE A 166 6.48 -5.23 0.13
C ILE A 166 5.45 -6.09 0.85
N ARG A 167 4.68 -6.86 0.08
CA ARG A 167 3.65 -7.78 0.55
C ARG A 167 4.16 -9.19 0.37
N ASN A 168 4.47 -9.84 1.48
CA ASN A 168 4.85 -11.24 1.45
C ASN A 168 3.58 -12.10 1.50
N VAL A 169 3.42 -12.92 0.47
CA VAL A 169 2.28 -13.83 0.28
C VAL A 169 2.62 -15.28 0.65
N CYS A 170 3.79 -15.53 1.24
CA CYS A 170 4.21 -16.85 1.70
C CYS A 170 3.54 -17.19 3.05
N PRO A 171 2.69 -18.23 3.12
CA PRO A 171 2.00 -18.63 4.35
C PRO A 171 2.93 -19.26 5.39
N LEU A 172 4.16 -19.63 5.02
CA LEU A 172 5.12 -20.32 5.90
C LEU A 172 6.17 -19.37 6.52
N SER A 173 5.92 -18.07 6.52
CA SER A 173 6.83 -17.10 7.12
C SER A 173 6.78 -17.19 8.65
N ASN A 174 7.92 -17.37 9.32
CA ASN A 174 8.02 -17.39 10.77
C ASN A 174 8.71 -16.12 11.32
N GLY A 175 8.70 -15.93 12.65
CA GLY A 175 9.30 -14.77 13.32
C GLY A 175 10.78 -14.56 12.96
N GLU A 176 11.61 -15.61 13.03
CA GLU A 176 13.04 -15.54 12.73
C GLU A 176 13.33 -15.05 11.29
N MET A 177 12.53 -15.51 10.31
CA MET A 177 12.64 -15.07 8.93
C MET A 177 12.24 -13.60 8.76
N ILE A 178 11.20 -13.17 9.48
CA ILE A 178 10.76 -11.77 9.48
C ILE A 178 11.86 -10.90 10.07
N GLU A 179 12.35 -11.21 11.27
CA GLU A 179 13.42 -10.46 11.95
C GLU A 179 14.68 -10.36 11.08
N SER A 180 15.11 -11.48 10.50
CA SER A 180 16.26 -11.51 9.59
C SER A 180 16.04 -10.56 8.40
N TYR A 181 14.84 -10.57 7.82
CA TYR A 181 14.49 -9.68 6.71
C TYR A 181 14.49 -8.21 7.14
N MET A 182 13.98 -7.88 8.33
CA MET A 182 13.98 -6.50 8.84
C MET A 182 15.40 -5.97 9.05
N LEU A 183 16.34 -6.81 9.52
CA LEU A 183 17.76 -6.44 9.63
C LEU A 183 18.38 -6.14 8.25
N TYR A 184 18.15 -7.00 7.26
CA TYR A 184 18.61 -6.75 5.89
C TYR A 184 17.99 -5.49 5.28
N LEU A 185 16.73 -5.21 5.61
CA LEU A 185 16.05 -4.02 5.15
C LEU A 185 16.69 -2.76 5.72
N GLU A 186 16.97 -2.75 7.02
CA GLU A 186 17.64 -1.65 7.72
C GLU A 186 18.98 -1.28 7.05
N GLU A 187 19.78 -2.27 6.65
CA GLU A 187 21.06 -2.05 5.97
C GLU A 187 20.92 -1.29 4.64
N GLY A 188 19.83 -1.52 3.89
CA GLY A 188 19.59 -0.89 2.59
C GLY A 188 18.90 0.47 2.64
N LEU A 189 18.28 0.83 3.76
CA LEU A 189 17.39 1.99 3.85
C LEU A 189 18.08 3.33 3.56
N HIS A 190 19.31 3.51 4.02
CA HIS A 190 20.08 4.76 3.86
C HIS A 190 20.31 5.18 2.39
N LYS A 191 20.08 4.28 1.43
CA LYS A 191 20.21 4.55 0.00
C LYS A 191 19.02 5.33 -0.59
N PHE A 192 17.89 5.39 0.11
CA PHE A 192 16.71 6.12 -0.34
C PHE A 192 16.80 7.61 0.01
N GLU A 193 16.65 8.47 -1.00
CA GLU A 193 16.70 9.93 -0.87
C GLU A 193 15.32 10.49 -0.47
N GLN A 194 14.23 9.91 -0.97
CA GLN A 194 12.88 10.50 -0.92
C GLN A 194 11.80 9.52 -0.40
N LEU A 195 12.19 8.44 0.27
CA LEU A 195 11.23 7.45 0.74
C LEU A 195 10.41 8.01 1.91
N HIS A 196 9.14 8.33 1.65
CA HIS A 196 8.19 8.85 2.63
C HIS A 196 7.35 7.76 3.27
N THR A 197 7.02 6.71 2.52
CA THR A 197 6.15 5.62 2.97
C THR A 197 6.79 4.27 2.71
N LEU A 198 6.93 3.48 3.76
CA LEU A 198 7.40 2.09 3.69
C LEU A 198 6.38 1.15 4.32
N ALA A 199 5.86 0.19 3.57
CA ALA A 199 4.94 -0.81 4.09
C ALA A 199 5.47 -2.22 3.85
N ILE A 200 5.56 -3.02 4.91
CA ILE A 200 6.01 -4.41 4.89
C ILE A 200 4.91 -5.23 5.55
N THR A 201 4.19 -6.04 4.78
CA THR A 201 2.99 -6.73 5.26
C THR A 201 3.04 -8.22 4.96
N LEU A 202 2.40 -9.01 5.83
CA LEU A 202 2.17 -10.44 5.65
C LEU A 202 0.69 -10.66 5.33
N LEU A 203 0.36 -11.30 4.20
CA LEU A 203 -1.05 -11.46 3.81
C LEU A 203 -1.76 -12.62 4.50
N PHE A 204 -1.04 -13.65 4.96
CA PHE A 204 -1.62 -14.89 5.46
C PHE A 204 -1.16 -15.27 6.87
N ASN A 205 -0.54 -14.35 7.60
CA ASN A 205 -0.07 -14.65 8.96
C ASN A 205 -1.03 -14.03 9.99
N PRO A 206 -1.80 -14.83 10.73
CA PRO A 206 -2.51 -14.35 11.92
C PRO A 206 -1.46 -14.11 13.01
N TYR A 207 -0.83 -12.95 12.98
CA TYR A 207 0.16 -12.58 13.98
C TYR A 207 -0.56 -12.20 15.27
N GLU A 208 -0.35 -12.98 16.33
CA GLU A 208 -0.74 -12.61 17.69
C GLU A 208 0.10 -11.40 18.11
N TYR A 209 -0.57 -10.34 18.54
CA TYR A 209 0.06 -9.04 18.74
C TYR A 209 0.14 -8.69 20.21
N HIS A 210 1.35 -8.43 20.70
CA HIS A 210 1.63 -8.14 22.10
C HIS A 210 2.19 -6.73 22.29
N LEU A 211 2.20 -6.25 23.54
CA LEU A 211 2.67 -4.90 23.88
C LEU A 211 4.17 -4.74 23.60
N GLU A 212 4.94 -5.81 23.80
CA GLU A 212 6.38 -5.88 23.55
C GLU A 212 6.71 -5.68 22.07
N ASP A 213 5.82 -6.07 21.16
CA ASP A 213 6.00 -5.87 19.73
C ASP A 213 5.98 -4.38 19.39
N LEU A 214 5.11 -3.59 20.02
CA LEU A 214 5.07 -2.13 19.84
C LEU A 214 6.37 -1.46 20.34
N ASP A 215 6.93 -1.92 21.45
CA ASP A 215 8.23 -1.44 21.96
C ASP A 215 9.36 -1.76 20.95
N HIS A 216 9.39 -3.00 20.44
CA HIS A 216 10.38 -3.43 19.45
C HIS A 216 10.27 -2.64 18.13
N GLU A 217 9.05 -2.49 17.61
CA GLU A 217 8.76 -1.75 16.39
C GLU A 217 9.13 -0.27 16.52
N TYR A 218 8.84 0.35 17.66
CA TYR A 218 9.22 1.73 17.92
C TYR A 218 10.73 1.93 17.87
N ASP A 219 11.50 1.05 18.51
CA ASP A 219 12.96 1.10 18.48
C ASP A 219 13.51 0.93 17.05
N LEU A 220 12.92 0.03 16.27
CA LEU A 220 13.25 -0.18 14.87
C LEU A 220 13.00 1.10 14.05
N LEU A 221 11.82 1.71 14.18
CA LEU A 221 11.43 2.91 13.45
C LEU A 221 12.26 4.13 13.83
N ARG A 222 12.68 4.24 15.09
CA ARG A 222 13.62 5.29 15.50
C ARG A 222 14.95 5.15 14.74
N ARG A 223 15.48 3.94 14.60
CA ARG A 223 16.69 3.70 13.79
C ARG A 223 16.44 3.99 12.32
N TRP A 224 15.34 3.49 11.75
CA TRP A 224 15.00 3.70 10.33
C TRP A 224 14.78 5.17 9.98
N GLY A 225 14.08 5.93 10.83
CA GLY A 225 13.87 7.36 10.65
C GLY A 225 15.17 8.18 10.74
N SER A 226 16.20 7.67 11.42
CA SER A 226 17.54 8.28 11.43
C SER A 226 18.34 7.98 10.15
N LEU A 227 18.13 6.80 9.54
CA LEU A 227 18.74 6.40 8.27
C LEU A 227 18.05 7.10 7.08
N VAL A 228 16.73 7.31 7.16
CA VAL A 228 15.90 7.92 6.12
C VAL A 228 15.10 9.06 6.75
N PRO A 229 15.64 10.29 6.78
CA PRO A 229 14.97 11.43 7.40
C PRO A 229 13.62 11.79 6.75
N THR A 230 13.42 11.44 5.47
CA THR A 230 12.17 11.65 4.73
C THR A 230 11.08 10.64 5.07
N LEU A 231 11.40 9.55 5.79
CA LEU A 231 10.43 8.52 6.13
C LEU A 231 9.43 9.04 7.17
N MET A 232 8.16 9.06 6.78
CA MET A 232 7.05 9.63 7.56
C MET A 232 6.04 8.58 7.99
N VAL A 233 5.80 7.57 7.16
CA VAL A 233 4.79 6.53 7.42
C VAL A 233 5.41 5.17 7.23
N CYS A 234 5.22 4.30 8.22
CA CYS A 234 5.62 2.92 8.14
C CYS A 234 4.43 1.99 8.39
N THR A 235 4.41 0.82 7.75
CA THR A 235 3.55 -0.29 8.16
C THR A 235 4.44 -1.49 8.31
N LEU A 236 4.39 -2.12 9.48
CA LEU A 236 5.27 -3.22 9.84
C LEU A 236 4.50 -4.55 9.76
N PRO A 237 5.19 -5.71 9.85
CA PRO A 237 4.57 -7.02 9.69
C PRO A 237 3.43 -7.32 10.68
N SER A 238 3.38 -6.64 11.83
CA SER A 238 2.23 -6.66 12.76
C SER A 238 0.95 -6.03 12.22
N MET A 239 1.01 -5.43 11.02
CA MET A 239 -0.01 -4.59 10.42
C MET A 239 -0.24 -3.25 11.14
N THR A 240 0.59 -2.90 12.15
CA THR A 240 0.55 -1.57 12.73
C THR A 240 1.13 -0.55 11.77
N ARG A 241 0.29 0.42 11.41
CA ARG A 241 0.71 1.64 10.71
C ARG A 241 1.26 2.62 11.73
N TRP A 242 2.47 3.10 11.51
CA TRP A 242 3.16 4.08 12.33
C TRP A 242 3.31 5.40 11.56
N MET A 243 3.17 6.51 12.27
CA MET A 243 3.33 7.86 11.72
C MET A 243 4.37 8.63 12.51
N ARG A 244 5.27 9.31 11.79
CA ARG A 244 6.28 10.19 12.35
C ARG A 244 5.70 11.60 12.50
N VAL A 245 5.63 12.10 13.73
CA VAL A 245 5.12 13.46 13.99
C VAL A 245 6.27 14.46 14.11
N ARG A 246 7.43 14.01 14.58
CA ARG A 246 8.69 14.79 14.68
C ARG A 246 9.88 13.90 14.34
N GLU A 247 11.04 14.48 14.13
CA GLU A 247 12.27 13.76 13.72
C GLU A 247 12.53 12.47 14.53
N SER A 248 12.23 12.41 15.81
CA SER A 248 12.48 11.21 16.63
C SER A 248 11.22 10.56 17.22
N HIS A 249 10.01 10.98 16.83
CA HIS A 249 8.78 10.56 17.50
C HIS A 249 7.82 9.87 16.54
N TRP A 250 7.55 8.60 16.82
CA TRP A 250 6.69 7.71 16.06
C TRP A 250 5.47 7.31 16.90
N PHE A 251 4.31 7.25 16.26
CA PHE A 251 3.05 6.91 16.89
C PHE A 251 2.35 5.80 16.11
N PRO A 252 1.80 4.77 16.79
CA PRO A 252 0.93 3.84 16.12
C PRO A 252 -0.38 4.57 15.76
N PHE A 253 -0.76 4.52 14.48
CA PHE A 253 -2.05 4.99 14.02
C PHE A 253 -3.14 4.08 14.58
N VAL A 254 -4.14 4.71 15.17
CA VAL A 254 -5.32 4.04 15.73
C VAL A 254 -6.50 4.39 14.83
N ASP A 255 -6.98 3.42 14.06
CA ASP A 255 -8.21 3.61 13.29
C ASP A 255 -9.40 3.66 14.27
N PRO A 256 -10.20 4.74 14.27
CA PRO A 256 -11.31 4.85 15.20
C PRO A 256 -12.43 3.83 14.95
N LYS A 257 -12.56 3.31 13.73
CA LYS A 257 -13.70 2.49 13.30
C LYS A 257 -13.45 0.99 13.42
N ASP A 258 -12.24 0.52 13.11
CA ASP A 258 -12.01 -0.93 12.93
C ASP A 258 -10.56 -1.35 13.22
N ASP A 259 -10.02 -0.94 14.36
CA ASP A 259 -8.69 -1.38 14.81
C ASP A 259 -8.81 -2.42 15.94
N PRO A 260 -8.59 -3.72 15.67
CA PRO A 260 -8.68 -4.77 16.68
C PRO A 260 -7.66 -4.57 17.82
N TYR A 261 -6.58 -3.82 17.57
CA TYR A 261 -5.51 -3.56 18.52
C TYR A 261 -5.58 -2.15 19.12
N LYS A 262 -6.72 -1.46 18.98
CA LYS A 262 -6.93 -0.11 19.50
C LYS A 262 -6.58 0.01 20.98
N LYS A 263 -7.11 -0.90 21.83
CA LYS A 263 -6.86 -0.87 23.27
C LYS A 263 -5.36 -0.97 23.58
N LEU A 264 -4.67 -1.91 22.93
CA LEU A 264 -3.24 -2.14 23.10
C LEU A 264 -2.40 -0.93 22.68
N LYS A 265 -2.66 -0.36 21.50
CA LYS A 265 -1.95 0.84 20.99
C LYS A 265 -2.16 2.06 21.90
N VAL A 266 -3.40 2.25 22.37
CA VAL A 266 -3.73 3.32 23.33
C VAL A 266 -2.99 3.10 24.64
N HIS A 267 -3.03 1.89 25.21
CA HIS A 267 -2.27 1.54 26.41
C HIS A 267 -0.78 1.87 26.24
N TRP A 268 -0.17 1.37 25.16
CA TRP A 268 1.24 1.61 24.85
C TRP A 268 1.58 3.10 24.80
N LEU A 269 0.73 3.89 24.15
CA LEU A 269 0.88 5.34 24.05
C LEU A 269 0.87 6.01 25.42
N PHE A 270 -0.12 5.67 26.27
CA PHE A 270 -0.21 6.20 27.64
C PHE A 270 1.01 5.83 28.49
N ARG A 271 1.46 4.58 28.40
CA ARG A 271 2.69 4.12 29.05
C ARG A 271 3.91 4.95 28.61
N GLY A 272 4.01 5.28 27.32
CA GLY A 272 5.07 6.13 26.78
C GLY A 272 5.08 7.55 27.36
N PHE A 273 3.92 8.20 27.48
CA PHE A 273 3.83 9.54 28.08
C PHE A 273 4.07 9.52 29.60
N LYS A 274 3.48 8.54 30.31
CA LYS A 274 3.67 8.36 31.75
C LYS A 274 5.14 8.17 32.13
N ASN A 275 5.87 7.42 31.31
CA ASN A 275 7.30 7.15 31.52
C ASN A 275 8.22 8.28 31.02
N GLY A 276 7.67 9.33 30.41
CA GLY A 276 8.43 10.46 29.88
C GLY A 276 9.21 10.16 28.59
N THR A 277 8.88 9.07 27.88
CA THR A 277 9.43 8.78 26.55
C THR A 277 9.02 9.86 25.54
N TYR A 278 7.82 10.41 25.70
CA TYR A 278 7.28 11.49 24.89
C TYR A 278 7.12 12.79 25.70
N PRO A 279 7.42 13.96 25.10
CA PRO A 279 7.10 15.26 25.72
C PRO A 279 5.60 15.41 25.89
N LYS A 280 5.13 15.90 27.04
CA LYS A 280 3.68 16.01 27.34
C LYS A 280 2.95 16.96 26.38
N GLU A 281 3.64 17.96 25.84
CA GLU A 281 3.08 18.90 24.85
C GLU A 281 2.68 18.19 23.56
N LEU A 282 3.35 17.07 23.25
CA LEU A 282 3.02 16.24 22.10
C LEU A 282 1.69 15.51 22.29
N PHE A 283 1.34 15.15 23.53
CA PHE A 283 0.03 14.56 23.85
C PHE A 283 -1.10 15.54 23.50
N ALA A 284 -0.98 16.79 23.94
CA ALA A 284 -1.96 17.83 23.63
C ALA A 284 -2.11 18.06 22.12
N MET A 285 -1.02 17.98 21.36
CA MET A 285 -1.06 18.10 19.90
C MET A 285 -1.86 16.97 19.25
N ILE A 286 -1.61 15.71 19.64
CA ILE A 286 -2.28 14.55 19.02
C ILE A 286 -3.72 14.36 19.51
N SER A 287 -4.04 14.83 20.72
CA SER A 287 -5.36 14.69 21.34
C SER A 287 -6.33 15.83 20.99
N GLY A 288 -5.91 16.81 20.20
CA GLY A 288 -6.74 17.99 19.88
C GLY A 288 -6.86 18.99 21.04
N GLY A 289 -5.83 19.09 21.88
CA GLY A 289 -5.71 20.09 22.95
C GLY A 289 -5.97 19.58 24.37
N ILE A 290 -6.13 18.27 24.56
CA ILE A 290 -6.35 17.68 25.89
C ILE A 290 -4.99 17.51 26.58
N ASN A 291 -4.84 18.01 27.82
CA ASN A 291 -3.60 17.82 28.57
C ASN A 291 -3.50 16.40 29.11
N PHE A 292 -2.28 15.87 29.17
CA PHE A 292 -2.05 14.52 29.67
C PHE A 292 -2.45 14.37 31.14
N GLU A 293 -2.20 15.40 31.96
CA GLU A 293 -2.55 15.44 33.38
C GLU A 293 -4.04 15.30 33.66
N ASP A 294 -4.90 15.69 32.70
CA ASP A 294 -6.36 15.59 32.85
C ASP A 294 -6.85 14.17 32.59
N VAL A 295 -6.09 13.37 31.83
CA VAL A 295 -6.47 12.01 31.42
C VAL A 295 -5.72 10.94 32.20
N GLU A 296 -4.49 11.21 32.65
CA GLU A 296 -3.66 10.28 33.41
C GLU A 296 -4.38 9.64 34.63
N PRO A 297 -5.16 10.38 35.45
CA PRO A 297 -5.89 9.79 36.56
C PRO A 297 -7.07 8.90 36.14
N LEU A 298 -7.57 9.05 34.91
CA LEU A 298 -8.72 8.31 34.38
C LEU A 298 -8.33 6.98 33.75
N VAL A 299 -7.05 6.81 33.42
CA VAL A 299 -6.53 5.57 32.86
C VAL A 299 -5.97 4.70 33.98
N HIS A 300 -6.81 3.84 34.55
CA HIS A 300 -6.35 2.71 35.35
C HIS A 300 -5.76 1.67 34.39
N ILE A 301 -4.49 1.86 34.05
CA ILE A 301 -3.74 1.05 33.08
C ILE A 301 -3.79 -0.45 33.42
N ASP A 302 -3.82 -0.77 34.72
CA ASP A 302 -3.81 -2.14 35.22
C ASP A 302 -5.17 -2.85 35.03
N ASP A 303 -6.29 -2.13 35.04
CA ASP A 303 -7.64 -2.71 34.89
C ASP A 303 -7.92 -3.20 33.45
N TYR A 304 -7.19 -2.70 32.45
CA TYR A 304 -7.46 -3.01 31.03
C TYR A 304 -6.91 -4.37 30.56
N LEU A 305 -6.03 -5.00 31.34
CA LEU A 305 -5.39 -6.26 30.96
C LEU A 305 -5.97 -7.48 31.71
N GLU A 306 -6.71 -7.28 32.81
CA GLU A 306 -7.18 -8.38 33.66
C GLU A 306 -8.59 -8.90 33.30
N ASP A 307 -9.41 -8.13 32.57
CA ASP A 307 -10.84 -8.44 32.40
C ASP A 307 -11.22 -9.31 31.17
N GLU A 308 -10.30 -9.66 30.27
CA GLU A 308 -10.64 -10.44 29.04
C GLU A 308 -10.38 -11.95 29.13
N GLU A 309 -9.80 -12.48 30.20
CA GLU A 309 -9.53 -13.93 30.33
C GLU A 309 -10.69 -14.75 30.93
N ASP A 310 -11.73 -14.12 31.52
CA ASP A 310 -12.66 -14.83 32.43
C ASP A 310 -14.12 -15.01 31.97
N ASP A 311 -14.53 -14.56 30.78
CA ASP A 311 -15.95 -14.67 30.31
C ASP A 311 -16.13 -15.46 29.00
N PHE A 312 -15.35 -16.52 28.80
CA PHE A 312 -15.80 -17.65 27.96
C PHE A 312 -16.55 -18.65 28.84
N GLY A 313 -17.64 -18.17 29.43
CA GLY A 313 -18.60 -18.96 30.19
C GLY A 313 -19.01 -20.20 29.41
N GLU A 314 -18.52 -21.33 29.89
CA GLU A 314 -18.91 -22.70 29.59
C GLU A 314 -20.36 -22.93 30.09
N ASP A 315 -21.34 -22.23 29.53
CA ASP A 315 -22.76 -22.39 29.88
C ASP A 315 -23.58 -22.53 28.59
N GLY A 316 -23.87 -23.77 28.18
CA GLY A 316 -24.79 -23.98 27.06
C GLY A 316 -24.93 -25.40 26.55
N ASP A 317 -25.30 -26.33 27.43
CA ASP A 317 -25.75 -27.66 27.04
C ASP A 317 -26.93 -27.59 26.05
N GLY A 318 -26.73 -28.17 24.86
CA GLY A 318 -27.78 -28.89 24.14
C GLY A 318 -28.67 -28.10 23.18
N GLN A 319 -28.39 -28.25 21.89
CA GLN A 319 -29.35 -28.85 20.95
C GLN A 319 -28.66 -29.18 19.62
N GLU A 320 -28.65 -30.49 19.30
CA GLU A 320 -28.30 -31.01 17.99
C GLU A 320 -29.37 -30.57 16.98
N GLU A 321 -29.11 -29.51 16.22
CA GLU A 321 -29.81 -29.29 14.95
C GLU A 321 -28.84 -29.48 13.80
N GLU A 322 -29.11 -30.50 12.99
CA GLU A 322 -28.45 -30.76 11.72
C GLU A 322 -28.73 -29.59 10.75
N ALA A 323 -27.84 -28.61 10.75
CA ALA A 323 -27.83 -27.54 9.77
C ALA A 323 -26.88 -27.93 8.61
N ASP A 324 -27.50 -28.28 7.49
CA ASP A 324 -26.92 -28.41 6.16
C ASP A 324 -26.28 -27.09 5.73
N SER A 325 -25.00 -26.89 6.08
CA SER A 325 -24.23 -25.71 5.68
C SER A 325 -23.42 -26.02 4.42
N GLY A 326 -24.07 -25.82 3.26
CA GLY A 326 -23.36 -25.59 2.00
C GLY A 326 -22.46 -24.38 2.16
N TRP A 327 -21.15 -24.62 2.23
CA TRP A 327 -20.12 -23.58 2.25
C TRP A 327 -20.05 -22.94 0.86
N ASP A 328 -20.94 -21.98 0.61
CA ASP A 328 -20.80 -21.01 -0.48
C ASP A 328 -19.68 -20.05 -0.08
N TRP A 329 -18.46 -20.40 -0.48
CA TRP A 329 -17.34 -19.48 -0.49
C TRP A 329 -17.60 -18.44 -1.58
N GLU A 330 -18.48 -17.48 -1.32
CA GLU A 330 -18.47 -16.23 -2.07
C GLU A 330 -17.16 -15.51 -1.72
N ASP A 331 -16.17 -15.78 -2.57
CA ASP A 331 -14.97 -15.01 -2.87
C ASP A 331 -15.10 -13.54 -2.45
N GLY A 332 -14.75 -13.26 -1.18
CA GLY A 332 -14.32 -11.95 -0.72
C GLY A 332 -12.95 -11.65 -1.34
N GLY A 333 -12.96 -11.43 -2.65
CA GLY A 333 -11.77 -11.11 -3.42
C GLY A 333 -11.05 -9.91 -2.81
N PRO A 334 -9.71 -9.87 -2.89
CA PRO A 334 -8.92 -8.79 -2.34
C PRO A 334 -9.46 -7.46 -2.87
N GLY A 335 -9.82 -6.59 -1.94
CA GLY A 335 -10.45 -5.29 -2.19
C GLY A 335 -9.89 -4.63 -3.44
N GLY A 336 -10.81 -4.25 -4.33
CA GLY A 336 -10.48 -3.46 -5.50
C GLY A 336 -9.60 -2.31 -5.05
N VAL A 337 -8.40 -2.25 -5.63
CA VAL A 337 -7.50 -1.12 -5.45
C VAL A 337 -8.28 0.10 -5.94
N ASP A 338 -8.84 0.87 -5.01
CA ASP A 338 -9.52 2.11 -5.32
C ASP A 338 -8.43 3.11 -5.70
N TRP A 339 -8.24 3.30 -7.01
CA TRP A 339 -7.24 4.21 -7.56
C TRP A 339 -7.55 5.69 -7.26
N HIS A 340 -8.62 5.96 -6.48
CA HIS A 340 -9.08 7.28 -6.10
C HIS A 340 -8.84 7.67 -4.64
N GLU A 341 -8.09 6.90 -3.85
CA GLU A 341 -7.46 7.44 -2.62
C GLU A 341 -6.29 8.37 -2.98
N GLY A 342 -6.61 9.46 -3.67
CA GLY A 342 -5.84 10.67 -3.56
C GLY A 342 -6.08 11.22 -2.17
N ASP A 343 -5.01 11.36 -1.40
CA ASP A 343 -4.95 12.14 -0.18
C ASP A 343 -5.64 13.50 -0.43
N SER A 344 -6.92 13.60 -0.09
CA SER A 344 -7.59 14.88 0.09
C SER A 344 -7.17 15.39 1.46
N ASP A 345 -5.95 15.90 1.53
CA ASP A 345 -5.58 16.91 2.52
C ASP A 345 -6.49 18.13 2.25
N GLU A 346 -7.69 18.09 2.79
CA GLU A 346 -8.47 19.30 3.06
C GLU A 346 -7.66 20.11 4.07
N THR A 347 -6.75 20.94 3.55
CA THR A 347 -6.24 22.08 4.27
C THR A 347 -7.45 22.91 4.65
N SER A 348 -7.80 22.86 5.94
CA SER A 348 -8.77 23.77 6.54
C SER A 348 -8.30 25.21 6.25
N ASP A 349 -9.07 25.89 5.40
CA ASP A 349 -9.05 27.34 5.28
C ASP A 349 -9.40 27.90 6.65
N TRP A 350 -8.39 28.41 7.35
CA TRP A 350 -8.58 29.26 8.51
C TRP A 350 -9.13 30.58 7.99
N GLU A 351 -10.45 30.73 8.05
CA GLU A 351 -11.11 32.01 7.82
C GLU A 351 -10.58 33.02 8.84
N ASP A 352 -9.91 34.06 8.31
CA ASP A 352 -9.56 35.29 8.98
C ASP A 352 -10.83 35.91 9.58
N THR A 353 -10.96 35.87 10.91
CA THR A 353 -11.87 36.76 11.62
C THR A 353 -11.29 38.17 11.59
N ASP A 354 -11.81 38.99 10.68
CA ASP A 354 -11.68 40.45 10.71
C ASP A 354 -12.31 40.97 12.01
N GLU A 355 -11.46 41.30 12.99
CA GLU A 355 -11.85 42.13 14.13
C GLU A 355 -12.01 43.58 13.67
N ASP A 356 -13.26 44.04 13.68
CA ASP A 356 -13.66 45.44 13.56
C ASP A 356 -12.95 46.31 14.61
N GLY A 357 -11.83 46.89 14.22
CA GLY A 357 -11.13 47.94 14.95
C GLY A 357 -11.54 49.31 14.46
N ASP A 358 -12.54 49.90 15.14
CA ASP A 358 -12.92 51.32 15.07
C ASP A 358 -11.68 52.23 15.13
N LEU A 359 -11.37 52.92 14.03
CA LEU A 359 -10.42 54.02 14.01
C LEU A 359 -11.16 55.34 13.78
N ASP A 360 -11.33 56.04 14.90
CA ASP A 360 -11.77 57.42 15.00
C ASP A 360 -10.93 58.34 14.09
N TRP A 361 -11.59 58.94 13.11
CA TRP A 361 -11.06 60.04 12.32
C TRP A 361 -11.06 61.31 13.17
N VAL A 362 -9.87 61.71 13.66
CA VAL A 362 -9.66 63.04 14.21
C VAL A 362 -9.28 64.00 13.08
N ASP A 363 -10.24 64.85 12.72
CA ASP A 363 -10.03 66.05 11.92
C ASP A 363 -9.11 67.04 12.65
N GLY A 364 -8.10 67.55 11.96
CA GLY A 364 -7.10 68.44 12.57
C GLY A 364 -6.31 69.28 11.58
N ASN A 365 -6.99 70.25 10.96
CA ASN A 365 -6.52 71.58 10.54
C ASN A 365 -5.11 71.78 9.92
N THR A 366 -5.15 72.26 8.68
CA THR A 366 -4.44 73.42 8.12
C THR A 366 -3.81 74.42 9.11
N VAL A 367 -2.59 74.92 8.80
CA VAL A 367 -2.26 76.33 8.43
C VAL A 367 -0.72 76.48 8.32
N ASP A 368 -0.30 77.14 7.22
CA ASP A 368 0.97 77.79 6.83
C ASP A 368 2.31 77.02 6.80
#